data_AF-A0A8E1RJY0-F1
#
_entry.id   AF-A0A8E1RJY0-F1
#
_cell.length_a   1.000
_cell.length_b   1.000
_cell.length_c   1.000
_cell.angle_alpha   90.00
_cell.angle_beta   90.00
_cell.angle_gamma   90.00
#
_symmetry.space_group_name_H-M   'P 1'
#
loop_
_entity.id
_entity.type
_entity.pdbx_description
1 polymer ?
#
loop_
_entity_poly.entity_id
_entity_poly.type
_entity_poly.pdbx_seq_one_letter_code
_entity_poly.pdbx_strand_id
1 'polypeptide(L)'
;MVNKNNVQRLIKTGKWTGKSLGIAMILNIAEFMKGNPEILSTEQVNEAMNKLERKDGLVYNKYVDLYNVLTDLYNFCNTTSLDAISNYHILRTYISGIMQAEFTSQVIKTKPVEISERQYSTYKTKLKKYIKNTTADIANLKTCLAEIVFRACIDSDVAKPILEKYKHETVSDKYLTELNDNIKSQWGTEPENPEQYYAMPEIFTGYYVLPDGTTSKDTNEDDFKAHVHTEQLKLVGKKFSYHYHDKNGKRRIASPEQTFKEWQEQKNDAGVKLAYEKEIPLTDALNLLEEEAPLYKLEAPFKWVDEPTDPITKDTTKYEVLHTYLSDLNGLEDGEDNIDEYEDIADFISDEYSELIDVVLTDLKKNDKVRALLDNAPDDIFEWFSSNGAFAKAGMPYYQDILAPSNSYDLTDVMPESIRHTAKNYGYLIKPSSKNSDITTTFQQHNIGKNHRRLLNQLLNSTSLQGIANDQQILDRINSSYESVQQGINYMRAFEAFIDGLIEYTNKKELADLKNFAPFHRLHGAIQDFNKFVYLEYHELATPSLNYDNPITKKQKEQCARDAKTFKKIFKPVAIDNLDVPEEAQKTVRALIASFFDLGNDTKVTASKVLQDIAGGL
;
A
#
# COMPACT_ATOMS: atom_id res chain seq x y z
N MET A 1 -44.33 -13.80 7.77
CA MET A 1 -44.66 -13.29 9.12
C MET A 1 -45.96 -13.95 9.55
N VAL A 2 -45.92 -14.87 10.52
CA VAL A 2 -47.10 -15.27 11.28
C VAL A 2 -47.44 -14.01 12.03
N ASN A 3 -48.46 -13.33 11.56
CA ASN A 3 -48.89 -12.06 12.10
C ASN A 3 -49.09 -12.26 13.62
N LYS A 4 -48.42 -11.48 14.48
CA LYS A 4 -48.65 -11.52 15.94
C LYS A 4 -50.14 -11.46 16.27
N ASN A 5 -50.93 -10.81 15.39
CA ASN A 5 -52.38 -10.75 15.44
C ASN A 5 -53.09 -12.11 15.28
N ASN A 6 -52.54 -13.06 14.49
CA ASN A 6 -53.10 -14.40 14.34
C ASN A 6 -52.86 -15.28 15.56
N VAL A 7 -51.67 -15.21 16.19
CA VAL A 7 -51.39 -15.97 17.42
C VAL A 7 -52.20 -15.41 18.59
N GLN A 8 -52.28 -14.08 18.74
CA GLN A 8 -53.15 -13.46 19.75
C GLN A 8 -54.64 -13.77 19.53
N ARG A 9 -55.08 -13.89 18.27
CA ARG A 9 -56.44 -14.32 17.93
C ARG A 9 -56.68 -15.80 18.25
N LEU A 10 -55.69 -16.68 18.06
CA LEU A 10 -55.77 -18.09 18.46
C LEU A 10 -55.81 -18.26 19.99
N ILE A 11 -55.00 -17.48 20.72
CA ILE A 11 -55.06 -17.40 22.19
C ILE A 11 -56.48 -16.97 22.63
N LYS A 12 -57.02 -15.89 22.06
CA LYS A 12 -58.36 -15.36 22.41
C LYS A 12 -59.52 -16.29 22.05
N THR A 13 -59.38 -17.11 21.00
CA THR A 13 -60.47 -17.99 20.52
C THR A 13 -60.41 -19.41 21.08
N GLY A 14 -59.27 -19.81 21.66
CA GLY A 14 -59.07 -21.13 22.26
C GLY A 14 -59.03 -22.31 21.27
N LYS A 15 -59.05 -22.05 19.96
CA LYS A 15 -59.07 -23.08 18.90
C LYS A 15 -57.66 -23.43 18.44
N TRP A 16 -56.94 -24.21 19.24
CA TRP A 16 -55.61 -24.70 18.91
C TRP A 16 -55.67 -26.06 18.21
N THR A 17 -54.84 -26.23 17.18
CA THR A 17 -54.44 -27.56 16.67
C THR A 17 -53.03 -27.87 17.18
N GLY A 18 -52.67 -29.16 17.24
CA GLY A 18 -51.34 -29.57 17.69
C GLY A 18 -50.22 -28.95 16.84
N LYS A 19 -50.45 -28.87 15.52
CA LYS A 19 -49.54 -28.23 14.55
C LYS A 19 -49.39 -26.73 14.81
N SER A 20 -50.48 -26.00 15.01
CA SER A 20 -50.41 -24.54 15.24
C SER A 20 -49.74 -24.18 16.56
N LEU A 21 -49.98 -24.95 17.62
CA LEU A 21 -49.34 -24.73 18.91
C LEU A 21 -47.85 -25.09 18.87
N GLY A 22 -47.51 -26.21 18.23
CA GLY A 22 -46.12 -26.65 18.05
C GLY A 22 -45.26 -25.67 17.24
N ILE A 23 -45.78 -25.12 16.13
CA ILE A 23 -45.06 -24.10 15.35
C ILE A 23 -44.85 -22.82 16.17
N ALA A 24 -45.85 -22.39 16.94
CA ALA A 24 -45.71 -21.20 17.79
C ALA A 24 -44.62 -21.40 18.87
N MET A 25 -44.52 -22.60 19.44
CA MET A 25 -43.47 -22.96 20.38
C MET A 25 -42.07 -22.98 19.74
N ILE A 26 -41.92 -23.51 18.52
CA ILE A 26 -40.64 -23.43 17.79
C ILE A 26 -40.25 -21.98 17.49
N LEU A 27 -41.23 -21.13 17.12
CA LEU A 27 -40.97 -19.72 16.86
C LEU A 27 -40.60 -18.92 18.12
N ASN A 28 -40.96 -19.38 19.33
CA ASN A 28 -40.43 -18.80 20.57
C ASN A 28 -38.90 -18.89 20.63
N ILE A 29 -38.30 -19.95 20.06
CA ILE A 29 -36.83 -20.05 19.98
C ILE A 29 -36.27 -18.88 19.17
N ALA A 30 -36.89 -18.54 18.03
CA ALA A 30 -36.45 -17.42 17.20
C ALA A 30 -36.56 -16.06 17.91
N GLU A 31 -37.63 -15.82 18.68
CA GLU A 31 -37.75 -14.59 19.49
C GLU A 31 -36.73 -14.55 20.63
N PHE A 32 -36.52 -15.68 21.32
CA PHE A 32 -35.48 -15.82 22.35
C PHE A 32 -34.09 -15.51 21.78
N MET A 33 -33.76 -16.06 20.60
CA MET A 33 -32.50 -15.78 19.90
C MET A 33 -32.32 -14.29 19.56
N LYS A 34 -33.42 -13.57 19.30
CA LYS A 34 -33.42 -12.13 19.02
C LYS A 34 -33.40 -11.27 20.29
N GLY A 35 -33.48 -11.86 21.48
CA GLY A 35 -33.64 -11.13 22.74
C GLY A 35 -35.01 -10.48 22.91
N ASN A 36 -36.00 -10.94 22.14
CA ASN A 36 -37.37 -10.44 22.20
C ASN A 36 -38.22 -11.26 23.18
N PRO A 37 -39.35 -10.70 23.65
CA PRO A 37 -40.33 -11.47 24.43
C PRO A 37 -40.87 -12.65 23.63
N GLU A 38 -41.10 -13.77 24.33
CA GLU A 38 -41.74 -14.96 23.77
C GLU A 38 -43.10 -14.62 23.12
N ILE A 39 -43.44 -15.34 22.06
CA ILE A 39 -44.74 -15.24 21.38
C ILE A 39 -45.86 -15.79 22.28
N LEU A 40 -45.57 -16.88 23.00
CA LEU A 40 -46.44 -17.53 23.97
C LEU A 40 -45.65 -17.81 25.26
N SER A 41 -46.18 -17.39 26.41
CA SER A 41 -45.58 -17.78 27.69
C SER A 41 -45.83 -19.26 28.00
N THR A 42 -45.02 -19.84 28.88
CA THR A 42 -45.20 -21.23 29.37
C THR A 42 -46.63 -21.49 29.88
N GLU A 43 -47.23 -20.52 30.57
CA GLU A 43 -48.60 -20.61 31.08
C GLU A 43 -49.63 -20.68 29.94
N GLN A 44 -49.46 -19.86 28.91
CA GLN A 44 -50.33 -19.86 27.73
C GLN A 44 -50.19 -21.15 26.91
N VAL A 45 -48.98 -21.71 26.83
CA VAL A 45 -48.75 -23.02 26.20
C VAL A 45 -49.47 -24.12 26.99
N ASN A 46 -49.33 -24.15 28.32
CA ASN A 46 -50.00 -25.13 29.17
C ASN A 46 -51.54 -25.04 29.07
N GLU A 47 -52.09 -23.82 29.04
CA GLU A 47 -53.53 -23.62 28.87
C GLU A 47 -54.03 -24.11 27.50
N ALA A 48 -53.26 -23.86 26.44
CA ALA A 48 -53.57 -24.33 25.09
C ALA A 48 -53.47 -25.85 24.96
N MET A 49 -52.43 -26.48 25.55
CA MET A 49 -52.25 -27.93 25.55
C MET A 49 -53.43 -28.67 26.18
N ASN A 50 -53.92 -28.19 27.33
CA ASN A 50 -55.02 -28.81 28.05
C ASN A 50 -56.34 -28.81 27.27
N LYS A 51 -56.44 -28.01 26.20
CA LYS A 51 -57.60 -27.90 25.31
C LYS A 51 -57.45 -28.70 24.02
N LEU A 52 -56.31 -29.36 23.78
CA LEU A 52 -56.09 -30.17 22.58
C LEU A 52 -56.84 -31.50 22.66
N GLU A 53 -57.42 -31.93 21.55
CA GLU A 53 -57.93 -33.29 21.40
C GLU A 53 -56.76 -34.30 21.39
N ARG A 54 -57.03 -35.56 21.78
CA ARG A 54 -55.99 -36.60 21.87
C ARG A 54 -55.14 -36.75 20.61
N LYS A 55 -55.76 -36.68 19.42
CA LYS A 55 -55.07 -36.76 18.13
C LYS A 55 -54.14 -35.57 17.90
N ASP A 56 -54.59 -34.36 18.25
CA ASP A 56 -53.81 -33.14 18.15
C ASP A 56 -52.69 -33.09 19.22
N GLY A 57 -52.91 -33.64 20.40
CA GLY A 57 -51.87 -33.80 21.43
C GLY A 57 -50.71 -34.67 20.96
N LEU A 58 -50.98 -35.75 20.23
CA LEU A 58 -49.93 -36.60 19.63
C LEU A 58 -49.11 -35.84 18.58
N VAL A 59 -49.77 -35.04 17.73
CA VAL A 59 -49.09 -34.19 16.75
C VAL A 59 -48.24 -33.13 17.47
N TYR A 60 -48.77 -32.50 18.52
CA TYR A 60 -48.04 -31.52 19.32
C TYR A 60 -46.77 -32.11 19.94
N ASN A 61 -46.84 -33.33 20.49
CA ASN A 61 -45.67 -33.99 21.08
C ASN A 61 -44.51 -34.16 20.08
N LYS A 62 -44.79 -34.41 18.79
CA LYS A 62 -43.74 -34.44 17.75
C LYS A 62 -43.05 -33.08 17.54
N TYR A 63 -43.79 -31.98 17.70
CA TYR A 63 -43.19 -30.63 17.70
C TYR A 63 -42.40 -30.35 18.98
N VAL A 64 -42.74 -30.96 20.12
CA VAL A 64 -41.92 -30.90 21.35
C VAL A 64 -40.59 -31.62 21.15
N ASP A 65 -40.61 -32.80 20.53
CA ASP A 65 -39.37 -33.53 20.18
C ASP A 65 -38.49 -32.69 19.24
N LEU A 66 -39.09 -32.09 18.20
CA LEU A 66 -38.40 -31.19 17.28
C LEU A 66 -37.85 -29.94 17.99
N TYR A 67 -38.60 -29.35 18.91
CA TYR A 67 -38.16 -28.19 19.71
C TYR A 67 -36.92 -28.52 20.54
N ASN A 68 -36.91 -29.69 21.19
CA ASN A 68 -35.75 -30.14 21.98
C ASN A 68 -34.53 -30.32 21.07
N VAL A 69 -34.71 -30.97 19.93
CA VAL A 69 -33.63 -31.15 18.95
C VAL A 69 -33.12 -29.82 18.41
N LEU A 70 -34.01 -28.88 18.05
CA LEU A 70 -33.62 -27.55 17.59
C LEU A 70 -32.83 -26.77 18.66
N THR A 71 -33.22 -26.90 19.93
CA THR A 71 -32.52 -26.26 21.06
C THR A 71 -31.14 -26.87 21.26
N ASP A 72 -31.02 -28.20 21.20
CA ASP A 72 -29.74 -28.90 21.29
C ASP A 72 -28.83 -28.59 20.10
N LEU A 73 -29.38 -28.56 18.88
CA LEU A 73 -28.68 -28.15 17.67
C LEU A 73 -28.14 -26.73 17.78
N TYR A 74 -28.97 -25.80 18.28
CA TYR A 74 -28.56 -24.42 18.53
C TYR A 74 -27.40 -24.34 19.52
N ASN A 75 -27.51 -25.00 20.67
CA ASN A 75 -26.46 -24.99 21.69
C ASN A 75 -25.17 -25.61 21.18
N PHE A 76 -25.27 -26.72 20.46
CA PHE A 76 -24.12 -27.37 19.84
C PHE A 76 -23.44 -26.45 18.82
N CYS A 77 -24.22 -25.89 17.90
CA CYS A 77 -23.74 -24.91 16.92
C CYS A 77 -23.03 -23.73 17.62
N ASN A 78 -23.65 -23.15 18.65
CA ASN A 78 -23.04 -22.04 19.39
C ASN A 78 -21.69 -22.43 20.00
N THR A 79 -21.59 -23.59 20.66
CA THR A 79 -20.34 -24.10 21.23
C THR A 79 -19.29 -24.31 20.14
N THR A 80 -19.63 -24.98 19.04
CA THR A 80 -18.65 -25.25 17.98
C THR A 80 -18.24 -23.99 17.22
N SER A 81 -19.12 -22.99 17.08
CA SER A 81 -18.74 -21.67 16.57
C SER A 81 -17.72 -20.99 17.49
N LEU A 82 -17.91 -21.06 18.81
CA LEU A 82 -16.95 -20.51 19.78
C LEU A 82 -15.60 -21.24 19.74
N ASP A 83 -15.62 -22.57 19.61
CA ASP A 83 -14.42 -23.38 19.45
C ASP A 83 -13.68 -23.05 18.14
N ALA A 84 -14.43 -22.88 17.04
CA ALA A 84 -13.88 -22.45 15.75
C ALA A 84 -13.27 -21.04 15.83
N ILE A 85 -13.95 -20.08 16.48
CA ILE A 85 -13.43 -18.73 16.72
C ILE A 85 -12.16 -18.78 17.57
N SER A 86 -12.11 -19.63 18.60
CA SER A 86 -10.91 -19.84 19.42
C SER A 86 -9.74 -20.40 18.60
N ASN A 87 -9.99 -21.40 17.76
CA ASN A 87 -8.97 -21.97 16.86
C ASN A 87 -8.52 -20.97 15.79
N TYR A 88 -9.41 -20.12 15.28
CA TYR A 88 -9.04 -18.97 14.48
C TYR A 88 -8.06 -18.05 15.22
N HIS A 89 -8.33 -17.71 16.49
CA HIS A 89 -7.42 -16.86 17.26
C HIS A 89 -6.04 -17.51 17.47
N ILE A 90 -5.98 -18.85 17.57
CA ILE A 90 -4.71 -19.58 17.59
C ILE A 90 -3.96 -19.38 16.27
N LEU A 91 -4.60 -19.59 15.11
CA LEU A 91 -3.99 -19.39 13.80
C LEU A 91 -3.48 -17.94 13.63
N ARG A 92 -4.30 -16.96 14.00
CA ARG A 92 -3.91 -15.54 13.97
C ARG A 92 -2.70 -15.26 14.86
N THR A 93 -2.63 -15.86 16.05
CA THR A 93 -1.51 -15.69 16.98
C THR A 93 -0.19 -16.17 16.38
N TYR A 94 -0.20 -17.28 15.63
CA TYR A 94 1.00 -17.74 14.93
C TYR A 94 1.46 -16.74 13.86
N ILE A 95 0.54 -16.24 13.04
CA ILE A 95 0.87 -15.23 12.02
C ILE A 95 1.41 -13.95 12.68
N SER A 96 0.73 -13.40 13.70
CA SER A 96 1.23 -12.24 14.45
C SER A 96 2.58 -12.49 15.14
N GLY A 97 2.83 -13.72 15.58
CA GLY A 97 4.11 -14.14 16.16
C GLY A 97 5.25 -14.13 15.13
N ILE A 98 4.98 -14.56 13.89
CA ILE A 98 5.91 -14.46 12.76
C ILE A 98 6.23 -12.99 12.48
N MET A 99 5.21 -12.14 12.34
CA MET A 99 5.38 -10.70 12.10
C MET A 99 6.25 -10.05 13.17
N GLN A 100 5.94 -10.30 14.44
CA GLN A 100 6.69 -9.73 15.56
C GLN A 100 8.13 -10.25 15.57
N ALA A 101 8.36 -11.52 15.24
CA ALA A 101 9.70 -12.08 15.16
C ALA A 101 10.50 -11.46 14.01
N GLU A 102 9.87 -11.22 12.87
CA GLU A 102 10.49 -10.56 11.73
C GLU A 102 10.83 -9.10 12.04
N PHE A 103 9.87 -8.33 12.55
CA PHE A 103 10.09 -6.95 12.99
C PHE A 103 11.22 -6.88 14.03
N THR A 104 11.19 -7.73 15.05
CA THR A 104 12.23 -7.76 16.08
C THR A 104 13.59 -8.16 15.51
N SER A 105 13.64 -9.10 14.56
CA SER A 105 14.85 -9.50 13.85
C SER A 105 15.41 -8.35 13.00
N GLN A 106 14.55 -7.62 12.30
CA GLN A 106 14.92 -6.41 11.56
C GLN A 106 15.46 -5.35 12.52
N VAL A 107 14.75 -5.02 13.60
CA VAL A 107 15.23 -4.07 14.63
C VAL A 107 16.58 -4.47 15.20
N ILE A 108 16.86 -5.77 15.40
CA ILE A 108 18.18 -6.25 15.83
C ILE A 108 19.24 -6.01 14.75
N LYS A 109 18.92 -6.24 13.47
CA LYS A 109 19.82 -6.04 12.32
C LYS A 109 20.05 -4.56 12.00
N THR A 110 19.07 -3.70 12.25
CA THR A 110 19.09 -2.26 11.99
C THR A 110 19.55 -1.44 13.20
N LYS A 111 20.08 -2.07 14.25
CA LYS A 111 20.69 -1.31 15.36
C LYS A 111 21.89 -0.50 14.86
N PRO A 112 22.08 0.73 15.39
CA PRO A 112 23.27 1.53 15.08
C PRO A 112 24.57 0.76 15.35
N VAL A 113 25.58 1.00 14.53
CA VAL A 113 26.89 0.37 14.71
C VAL A 113 27.59 0.95 15.94
N GLU A 114 28.05 0.09 16.85
CA GLU A 114 28.84 0.53 18.00
C GLU A 114 30.32 0.64 17.64
N ILE A 115 30.89 1.83 17.80
CA ILE A 115 32.32 2.11 17.57
C ILE A 115 32.97 2.67 18.84
N SER A 116 34.25 2.42 19.04
CA SER A 116 35.03 3.05 20.12
C SER A 116 35.43 4.49 19.77
N GLU A 117 35.74 5.32 20.77
CA GLU A 117 36.34 6.65 20.56
C GLU A 117 37.60 6.63 19.69
N ARG A 118 38.41 5.57 19.79
CA ARG A 118 39.61 5.39 18.95
C ARG A 118 39.24 5.15 17.48
N GLN A 119 38.23 4.32 17.22
CA GLN A 119 37.72 4.09 15.87
C GLN A 119 37.10 5.36 15.30
N TYR A 120 36.32 6.08 16.09
CA TYR A 120 35.74 7.38 15.70
C TYR A 120 36.82 8.39 15.28
N SER A 121 37.87 8.55 16.09
CA SER A 121 38.99 9.46 15.79
C SER A 121 39.75 9.05 14.52
N THR A 122 39.90 7.74 14.30
CA THR A 122 40.53 7.19 13.09
C THR A 122 39.69 7.49 11.85
N TYR A 123 38.38 7.27 11.90
CA TYR A 123 37.48 7.55 10.78
C TYR A 123 37.40 9.04 10.49
N LYS A 124 37.37 9.92 11.50
CA LYS A 124 37.45 11.38 11.29
C LYS A 124 38.69 11.80 10.49
N THR A 125 39.82 11.15 10.74
CA THR A 125 41.06 11.42 10.02
C THR A 125 41.01 10.90 8.58
N LYS A 126 40.46 9.70 8.38
CA LYS A 126 40.23 9.14 7.03
C LYS A 126 39.25 9.99 6.22
N LEU A 127 38.18 10.50 6.83
CA LEU A 127 37.19 11.35 6.19
C LEU A 127 37.82 12.64 5.67
N LYS A 128 38.64 13.31 6.48
CA LYS A 128 39.40 14.50 6.04
C LYS A 128 40.25 14.23 4.80
N LYS A 129 40.90 13.05 4.73
CA LYS A 129 41.69 12.64 3.56
C LYS A 129 40.80 12.31 2.36
N TYR A 130 39.68 11.64 2.59
CA TYR A 130 38.71 11.26 1.57
C TYR A 130 38.08 12.49 0.89
N ILE A 131 37.62 13.47 1.69
CA ILE A 131 37.12 14.75 1.18
C ILE A 131 38.19 15.44 0.33
N LYS A 132 39.42 15.57 0.84
CA LYS A 132 40.52 16.22 0.12
C LYS A 132 40.80 15.58 -1.26
N ASN A 133 40.74 14.25 -1.35
CA ASN A 133 40.99 13.54 -2.60
C ASN A 133 39.80 13.67 -3.57
N THR A 134 38.58 13.48 -3.07
CA THR A 134 37.37 13.51 -3.92
C THR A 134 37.10 14.90 -4.48
N THR A 135 37.34 15.97 -3.70
CA THR A 135 37.27 17.35 -4.21
C THR A 135 38.34 17.63 -5.28
N ALA A 136 39.51 16.98 -5.22
CA ALA A 136 40.53 17.12 -6.24
C ALA A 136 40.15 16.38 -7.54
N ASP A 137 39.43 15.27 -7.44
CA ASP A 137 38.93 14.50 -8.59
C ASP A 137 37.73 15.22 -9.25
N ILE A 138 36.79 15.77 -8.47
CA ILE A 138 35.67 16.61 -8.97
C ILE A 138 36.19 17.89 -9.63
N ALA A 139 37.25 18.50 -9.09
CA ALA A 139 37.87 19.67 -9.71
C ALA A 139 38.50 19.39 -11.10
N ASN A 140 38.71 18.13 -11.46
CA ASN A 140 39.17 17.69 -12.78
C ASN A 140 38.00 17.31 -13.72
N LEU A 141 36.79 17.12 -13.20
CA LEU A 141 35.58 16.82 -13.97
C LEU A 141 34.85 18.13 -14.33
N LYS A 142 35.31 18.70 -15.44
CA LYS A 142 34.70 19.63 -16.41
C LYS A 142 33.54 20.56 -15.97
N THR A 143 33.74 21.86 -16.21
CA THR A 143 32.65 22.82 -16.46
C THR A 143 33.12 23.87 -17.46
N CYS A 144 32.31 24.19 -18.48
CA CYS A 144 32.66 25.06 -19.60
C CYS A 144 32.63 26.55 -19.22
N LEU A 145 33.47 27.39 -19.86
CA LEU A 145 33.50 28.85 -19.70
C LEU A 145 32.12 29.50 -19.93
N ALA A 146 31.28 28.89 -20.78
CA ALA A 146 29.90 29.29 -21.01
C ALA A 146 29.09 29.34 -19.71
N GLU A 147 29.03 28.24 -18.94
CA GLU A 147 28.27 28.20 -17.68
C GLU A 147 28.80 29.22 -16.67
N ILE A 148 30.13 29.39 -16.61
CA ILE A 148 30.84 30.33 -15.75
C ILE A 148 30.42 31.77 -16.05
N VAL A 149 30.39 32.13 -17.33
CA VAL A 149 29.99 33.46 -17.78
C VAL A 149 28.49 33.66 -17.60
N PHE A 150 27.65 32.70 -17.96
CA PHE A 150 26.19 32.88 -17.91
C PHE A 150 25.59 32.92 -16.53
N ARG A 151 26.08 32.08 -15.59
CA ARG A 151 25.63 32.19 -14.21
C ARG A 151 26.11 33.49 -13.57
N ALA A 152 27.29 33.98 -13.94
CA ALA A 152 27.73 35.31 -13.55
C ALA A 152 26.89 36.44 -14.19
N CYS A 153 26.27 36.22 -15.35
CA CYS A 153 25.36 37.20 -15.98
C CYS A 153 24.02 37.36 -15.26
N ILE A 154 23.45 36.27 -14.73
CA ILE A 154 22.10 36.26 -14.12
C ILE A 154 22.05 37.17 -12.89
N ASP A 155 23.13 37.24 -12.11
CA ASP A 155 23.20 38.01 -10.86
C ASP A 155 23.98 39.33 -10.98
N SER A 156 24.60 39.61 -12.13
CA SER A 156 25.45 40.79 -12.30
C SER A 156 24.69 42.01 -12.79
N ASP A 157 24.76 43.10 -12.01
CA ASP A 157 24.21 44.41 -12.40
C ASP A 157 24.83 44.95 -13.71
N VAL A 158 26.05 44.52 -14.07
CA VAL A 158 26.70 44.93 -15.32
C VAL A 158 26.15 44.21 -16.56
N ALA A 159 25.54 43.03 -16.39
CA ALA A 159 24.97 42.24 -17.48
C ALA A 159 23.53 42.65 -17.82
N LYS A 160 22.77 43.21 -16.86
CA LYS A 160 21.37 43.62 -17.04
C LYS A 160 21.11 44.51 -18.27
N PRO A 161 21.93 45.54 -18.59
CA PRO A 161 21.70 46.37 -19.77
C PRO A 161 21.85 45.61 -21.09
N ILE A 162 22.76 44.64 -21.15
CA ILE A 162 22.99 43.80 -22.34
C ILE A 162 21.87 42.77 -22.49
N LEU A 163 21.45 42.15 -21.38
CA LEU A 163 20.33 41.21 -21.38
C LEU A 163 19.03 41.89 -21.82
N GLU A 164 18.79 43.14 -21.41
CA GLU A 164 17.63 43.91 -21.85
C GLU A 164 17.69 44.25 -23.35
N LYS A 165 18.89 44.56 -23.86
CA LYS A 165 19.13 44.72 -25.30
C LYS A 165 18.85 43.42 -26.06
N TYR A 166 19.29 42.27 -25.55
CA TYR A 166 19.10 40.95 -26.16
C TYR A 166 17.66 40.44 -26.14
N LYS A 167 16.75 41.03 -25.37
CA LYS A 167 15.30 40.79 -25.49
C LYS A 167 14.69 41.40 -26.76
N HIS A 168 15.45 42.22 -27.46
CA HIS A 168 14.99 42.93 -28.66
C HIS A 168 15.90 42.70 -29.87
N GLU A 169 17.02 42.00 -29.69
CA GLU A 169 17.91 41.59 -30.76
C GLU A 169 17.66 40.13 -31.09
N THR A 170 17.54 39.83 -32.37
CA THR A 170 17.41 38.48 -32.89
C THR A 170 18.79 37.83 -33.05
N VAL A 171 18.82 36.50 -33.06
CA VAL A 171 20.04 35.76 -33.41
C VAL A 171 20.48 36.07 -34.83
N SER A 172 21.78 35.94 -35.13
CA SER A 172 22.29 36.29 -36.45
C SER A 172 21.84 35.33 -37.56
N ASP A 173 21.77 35.83 -38.80
CA ASP A 173 21.52 35.01 -39.99
C ASP A 173 22.60 33.92 -40.17
N LYS A 174 23.83 34.18 -39.72
CA LYS A 174 24.94 33.21 -39.74
C LYS A 174 24.59 32.01 -38.85
N TYR A 175 24.18 32.25 -37.61
CA TYR A 175 23.78 31.20 -36.68
C TYR A 175 22.60 30.39 -37.21
N LEU A 176 21.56 31.07 -37.72
CA LEU A 176 20.41 30.40 -38.32
C LEU A 176 20.82 29.50 -39.49
N THR A 177 21.82 29.91 -40.28
CA THR A 177 22.36 29.12 -41.40
C THR A 177 23.14 27.90 -40.91
N GLU A 178 24.03 28.06 -39.94
CA GLU A 178 24.83 26.97 -39.37
C GLU A 178 23.96 25.92 -38.65
N LEU A 179 22.94 26.36 -37.91
CA LEU A 179 21.95 25.48 -37.29
C LEU A 179 21.21 24.65 -38.36
N ASN A 180 20.83 25.28 -39.47
CA ASN A 180 20.15 24.60 -40.57
C ASN A 180 21.05 23.59 -41.27
N ASP A 181 22.34 23.90 -41.47
CA ASP A 181 23.31 23.00 -42.08
C ASP A 181 23.61 21.77 -41.19
N ASN A 182 23.70 21.96 -39.87
CA ASN A 182 23.88 20.87 -38.90
C ASN A 182 22.66 19.92 -38.88
N ILE A 183 21.44 20.46 -38.86
CA ILE A 183 20.22 19.64 -38.92
C ILE A 183 20.13 18.89 -40.25
N LYS A 184 20.44 19.54 -41.38
CA LYS A 184 20.47 18.91 -42.71
C LYS A 184 21.47 17.75 -42.77
N SER A 185 22.63 17.91 -42.13
CA SER A 185 23.65 16.87 -41.99
C SER A 185 23.15 15.66 -41.18
N GLN A 186 22.43 15.90 -40.07
CA GLN A 186 21.92 14.85 -39.19
C GLN A 186 20.70 14.10 -39.76
N TRP A 187 19.78 14.79 -40.43
CA TRP A 187 18.48 14.24 -40.84
C TRP A 187 18.33 14.01 -42.35
N GLY A 188 19.33 14.38 -43.15
CA GLY A 188 19.49 13.96 -44.56
C GLY A 188 18.44 14.49 -45.55
N THR A 189 17.61 15.45 -45.17
CA THR A 189 16.59 16.06 -46.05
C THR A 189 16.55 17.58 -45.89
N GLU A 190 16.37 18.27 -47.01
CA GLU A 190 16.10 19.72 -47.06
C GLU A 190 14.57 19.90 -46.88
N PRO A 191 14.08 20.64 -45.86
CA PRO A 191 12.65 20.83 -45.67
C PRO A 191 12.04 21.75 -46.74
N GLU A 192 10.71 21.64 -46.92
CA GLU A 192 9.96 22.26 -48.01
C GLU A 192 9.79 23.80 -47.89
N ASN A 193 10.04 24.39 -46.71
CA ASN A 193 9.98 25.84 -46.48
C ASN A 193 11.09 26.30 -45.51
N PRO A 194 11.91 27.33 -45.84
CA PRO A 194 12.95 27.86 -44.96
C PRO A 194 12.46 28.50 -43.65
N GLU A 195 11.16 28.72 -43.48
CA GLU A 195 10.56 29.22 -42.23
C GLU A 195 10.07 28.08 -41.29
N GLN A 196 10.23 26.80 -41.66
CA GLN A 196 9.76 25.63 -40.89
C GLN A 196 10.88 24.78 -40.26
N TYR A 197 12.01 25.41 -39.94
CA TYR A 197 13.04 24.70 -39.17
C TYR A 197 12.65 24.64 -37.69
N TYR A 198 13.53 24.07 -36.87
CA TYR A 198 13.57 24.11 -35.41
C TYR A 198 12.80 23.00 -34.67
N ALA A 199 13.50 21.88 -34.48
CA ALA A 199 13.35 21.01 -33.32
C ALA A 199 14.73 20.84 -32.65
N MET A 200 14.98 21.60 -31.57
CA MET A 200 15.69 21.04 -30.41
C MET A 200 14.67 20.15 -29.65
N PRO A 201 15.09 19.18 -28.82
CA PRO A 201 14.21 18.12 -28.33
C PRO A 201 12.99 18.73 -27.64
N GLU A 202 11.83 18.19 -28.01
CA GLU A 202 10.50 18.45 -27.45
C GLU A 202 10.55 19.10 -26.05
N ILE A 203 10.40 20.42 -25.97
CA ILE A 203 10.02 21.04 -24.70
C ILE A 203 8.61 20.50 -24.44
N PHE A 204 8.45 19.57 -23.49
CA PHE A 204 7.12 19.12 -23.08
C PHE A 204 6.41 20.25 -22.33
N THR A 205 6.00 21.31 -23.05
CA THR A 205 5.17 22.39 -22.53
C THR A 205 3.73 21.93 -22.61
N GLY A 206 3.15 21.53 -21.50
CA GLY A 206 1.72 21.26 -21.40
C GLY A 206 1.27 21.39 -19.96
N TYR A 207 -0.03 21.39 -19.75
CA TYR A 207 -0.60 21.56 -18.42
C TYR A 207 -1.83 20.67 -18.22
N TYR A 208 -2.11 20.35 -16.95
CA TYR A 208 -3.29 19.59 -16.58
C TYR A 208 -4.49 20.51 -16.37
N VAL A 209 -5.66 20.10 -16.88
CA VAL A 209 -6.93 20.81 -16.73
C VAL A 209 -7.95 19.96 -16.01
N LEU A 210 -8.59 20.54 -14.99
CA LEU A 210 -9.68 19.94 -14.23
C LEU A 210 -11.08 20.34 -14.78
N PRO A 211 -12.14 19.56 -14.48
CA PRO A 211 -13.52 19.83 -14.90
C PRO A 211 -14.08 21.18 -14.43
N ASP A 212 -13.53 21.74 -13.34
CA ASP A 212 -13.89 23.06 -12.83
C ASP A 212 -13.16 24.20 -13.56
N GLY A 213 -12.29 23.89 -14.51
CA GLY A 213 -11.50 24.83 -15.31
C GLY A 213 -10.13 25.17 -14.72
N THR A 214 -9.81 24.67 -13.52
CA THR A 214 -8.50 24.91 -12.89
C THR A 214 -7.38 24.27 -13.69
N THR A 215 -6.28 25.00 -13.90
CA THR A 215 -5.11 24.55 -14.65
C THR A 215 -3.90 24.42 -13.72
N SER A 216 -2.98 23.49 -14.02
CA SER A 216 -1.71 23.39 -13.29
C SER A 216 -0.73 24.53 -13.63
N LYS A 217 -1.06 25.37 -14.63
CA LYS A 217 -0.27 26.53 -15.06
C LYS A 217 -0.58 27.77 -14.22
N ASP A 218 -1.84 27.96 -13.86
CA ASP A 218 -2.32 29.17 -13.19
C ASP A 218 -2.44 29.00 -11.67
N THR A 219 -2.04 27.83 -11.14
CA THR A 219 -2.19 27.45 -9.74
C THR A 219 -0.92 26.76 -9.25
N ASN A 220 -0.55 26.98 -7.98
CA ASN A 220 0.59 26.28 -7.38
C ASN A 220 0.28 24.78 -7.17
N GLU A 221 1.31 23.98 -6.93
CA GLU A 221 1.20 22.51 -6.86
C GLU A 221 0.26 22.00 -5.74
N ASP A 222 0.36 22.58 -4.54
CA ASP A 222 -0.41 22.14 -3.38
C ASP A 222 -1.91 22.44 -3.56
N ASP A 223 -2.24 23.64 -4.05
CA ASP A 223 -3.61 24.01 -4.37
C ASP A 223 -4.16 23.15 -5.51
N PHE A 224 -3.38 22.89 -6.55
CA PHE A 224 -3.80 22.02 -7.65
C PHE A 224 -4.11 20.60 -7.16
N LYS A 225 -3.29 20.03 -6.28
CA LYS A 225 -3.54 18.73 -5.62
C LYS A 225 -4.85 18.73 -4.81
N ALA A 226 -5.15 19.81 -4.10
CA ALA A 226 -6.41 19.93 -3.34
C ALA A 226 -7.64 19.96 -4.26
N HIS A 227 -7.55 20.64 -5.40
CA HIS A 227 -8.59 20.64 -6.43
C HIS A 227 -8.79 19.25 -7.06
N VAL A 228 -7.70 18.54 -7.39
CA VAL A 228 -7.76 17.14 -7.85
C VAL A 228 -8.50 16.25 -6.85
N HIS A 229 -8.17 16.35 -5.56
CA HIS A 229 -8.82 15.56 -4.50
C HIS A 229 -10.33 15.86 -4.40
N THR A 230 -10.70 17.14 -4.50
CA THR A 230 -12.11 17.56 -4.47
C THR A 230 -12.91 16.96 -5.62
N GLU A 231 -12.37 16.93 -6.83
CA GLU A 231 -13.02 16.30 -7.98
C GLU A 231 -13.12 14.77 -7.83
N GLN A 232 -12.11 14.11 -7.25
CA GLN A 232 -12.19 12.68 -6.93
C GLN A 232 -13.35 12.36 -5.98
N LEU A 233 -13.53 13.15 -4.91
CA LEU A 233 -14.63 12.97 -3.97
C LEU A 233 -16.00 13.12 -4.64
N LYS A 234 -16.14 14.08 -5.57
CA LYS A 234 -17.37 14.25 -6.37
C LYS A 234 -17.64 13.04 -7.27
N LEU A 235 -16.62 12.50 -7.93
CA LEU A 235 -16.75 11.31 -8.78
C LEU A 235 -17.17 10.09 -7.96
N VAL A 236 -16.54 9.89 -6.81
CA VAL A 236 -16.85 8.78 -5.89
C VAL A 236 -18.27 8.88 -5.35
N GLY A 237 -18.68 10.05 -4.86
CA GLY A 237 -20.04 10.27 -4.36
C GLY A 237 -21.13 10.09 -5.42
N LYS A 238 -20.78 10.21 -6.71
CA LYS A 238 -21.68 9.90 -7.84
C LYS A 238 -21.72 8.41 -8.17
N LYS A 239 -20.56 7.72 -8.16
CA LYS A 239 -20.44 6.32 -8.57
C LYS A 239 -20.80 5.34 -7.46
N PHE A 240 -20.59 5.70 -6.19
CA PHE A 240 -20.69 4.79 -5.06
C PHE A 240 -21.58 5.36 -3.95
N SER A 241 -22.30 4.48 -3.25
CA SER A 241 -23.12 4.86 -2.11
C SER A 241 -22.88 3.89 -0.96
N TYR A 242 -22.17 4.35 0.06
CA TYR A 242 -21.94 3.58 1.27
C TYR A 242 -22.95 3.92 2.36
N HIS A 243 -23.37 2.90 3.11
CA HIS A 243 -24.29 3.06 4.23
C HIS A 243 -23.70 2.42 5.48
N TYR A 244 -23.80 3.11 6.61
CA TYR A 244 -23.35 2.61 7.90
C TYR A 244 -24.46 2.74 8.94
N HIS A 245 -24.38 1.97 10.02
CA HIS A 245 -25.25 2.14 11.18
C HIS A 245 -24.57 3.05 12.20
N ASP A 246 -25.27 4.12 12.63
CA ASP A 246 -24.76 4.96 13.71
C ASP A 246 -24.79 4.22 15.06
N LYS A 247 -24.22 4.83 16.11
CA LYS A 247 -24.17 4.27 17.47
C LYS A 247 -25.54 3.88 18.06
N ASN A 248 -26.65 4.36 17.48
CA ASN A 248 -28.01 4.03 17.87
C ASN A 248 -28.65 2.99 16.93
N GLY A 249 -27.86 2.36 16.06
CA GLY A 249 -28.30 1.37 15.08
C GLY A 249 -29.05 1.96 13.88
N LYS A 250 -29.11 3.28 13.72
CA LYS A 250 -29.85 3.89 12.59
C LYS A 250 -28.96 3.92 11.34
N ARG A 251 -29.47 3.43 10.22
CA ARG A 251 -28.78 3.46 8.92
C ARG A 251 -28.63 4.90 8.43
N ARG A 252 -27.42 5.27 8.04
CA ARG A 252 -27.02 6.59 7.50
C ARG A 252 -26.31 6.40 6.17
N ILE A 253 -26.40 7.42 5.31
CA ILE A 253 -25.60 7.53 4.09
C ILE A 253 -24.26 8.14 4.48
N ALA A 254 -23.17 7.55 4.00
CA ALA A 254 -21.82 8.04 4.24
C ALA A 254 -21.53 9.33 3.47
N SER A 255 -20.63 10.18 4.00
CA SER A 255 -20.13 11.33 3.24
C SER A 255 -19.29 10.88 2.04
N PRO A 256 -19.02 11.76 1.05
CA PRO A 256 -18.10 11.44 -0.05
C PRO A 256 -16.72 10.98 0.43
N GLU A 257 -16.18 11.59 1.48
CA GLU A 257 -14.88 11.23 2.08
C GLU A 257 -14.92 9.84 2.71
N GLN A 258 -15.98 9.53 3.47
CA GLN A 258 -16.17 8.21 4.06
C GLN A 258 -16.34 7.14 2.97
N THR A 259 -17.11 7.47 1.92
CA THR A 259 -17.32 6.59 0.77
C THR A 259 -16.01 6.36 0.02
N PHE A 260 -15.19 7.39 -0.15
CA PHE A 260 -13.88 7.28 -0.80
C PHE A 260 -12.92 6.40 -0.03
N LYS A 261 -12.82 6.62 1.29
CA LYS A 261 -12.00 5.80 2.17
C LYS A 261 -12.43 4.32 2.11
N GLU A 262 -13.72 4.06 2.25
CA GLU A 262 -14.25 2.69 2.19
C GLU A 262 -14.01 2.05 0.82
N TRP A 263 -14.20 2.79 -0.26
CA TRP A 263 -13.92 2.30 -1.62
C TRP A 263 -12.44 1.97 -1.81
N GLN A 264 -11.52 2.80 -1.31
CA GLN A 264 -10.09 2.52 -1.33
C GLN A 264 -9.74 1.28 -0.51
N GLU A 265 -10.32 1.13 0.68
CA GLU A 265 -10.12 -0.06 1.52
C GLU A 265 -10.62 -1.33 0.81
N GLN A 266 -11.82 -1.31 0.22
CA GLN A 266 -12.36 -2.44 -0.53
C GLN A 266 -11.54 -2.78 -1.77
N LYS A 267 -11.05 -1.76 -2.49
CA LYS A 267 -10.17 -1.92 -3.65
C LYS A 267 -8.85 -2.57 -3.24
N ASN A 268 -8.23 -2.08 -2.17
CA ASN A 268 -6.98 -2.62 -1.65
C ASN A 268 -7.17 -4.07 -1.18
N ASP A 269 -8.25 -4.37 -0.46
CA ASP A 269 -8.55 -5.73 -0.01
C ASP A 269 -8.73 -6.71 -1.18
N ALA A 270 -9.47 -6.29 -2.21
CA ALA A 270 -9.64 -7.07 -3.43
C ALA A 270 -8.33 -7.23 -4.20
N GLY A 271 -7.52 -6.18 -4.30
CA GLY A 271 -6.21 -6.19 -4.94
C GLY A 271 -5.23 -7.13 -4.24
N VAL A 272 -5.17 -7.10 -2.90
CA VAL A 272 -4.30 -7.97 -2.10
C VAL A 272 -4.73 -9.43 -2.22
N LYS A 273 -6.04 -9.70 -2.21
CA LYS A 273 -6.57 -11.06 -2.49
C LYS A 273 -6.18 -11.53 -3.90
N LEU A 274 -6.36 -10.69 -4.92
CA LEU A 274 -6.02 -11.03 -6.30
C LEU A 274 -4.52 -11.26 -6.49
N ALA A 275 -3.68 -10.45 -5.84
CA ALA A 275 -2.23 -10.63 -5.80
C ALA A 275 -1.85 -11.98 -5.19
N TYR A 276 -2.51 -12.38 -4.08
CA TYR A 276 -2.32 -13.70 -3.47
C TYR A 276 -2.71 -14.85 -4.40
N GLU A 277 -3.87 -14.74 -5.05
CA GLU A 277 -4.42 -15.79 -5.93
C GLU A 277 -3.60 -15.96 -7.21
N LYS A 278 -3.12 -14.85 -7.80
CA LYS A 278 -2.37 -14.83 -9.07
C LYS A 278 -0.85 -14.86 -8.90
N GLU A 279 -0.34 -14.68 -7.68
CA GLU A 279 1.09 -14.59 -7.36
C GLU A 279 1.80 -13.47 -8.13
N ILE A 280 1.16 -12.30 -8.21
CA ILE A 280 1.67 -11.09 -8.89
C ILE A 280 1.85 -9.93 -7.91
N PRO A 281 2.67 -8.91 -8.23
CA PRO A 281 2.77 -7.68 -7.43
C PRO A 281 1.41 -7.01 -7.22
N LEU A 282 1.20 -6.34 -6.08
CA LEU A 282 -0.06 -5.64 -5.79
C LEU A 282 -0.37 -4.53 -6.81
N THR A 283 0.64 -3.85 -7.35
CA THR A 283 0.45 -2.87 -8.42
C THR A 283 -0.21 -3.50 -9.65
N ASP A 284 0.28 -4.66 -10.06
CA ASP A 284 -0.22 -5.38 -11.23
C ASP A 284 -1.61 -5.95 -10.94
N ALA A 285 -1.84 -6.45 -9.71
CA ALA A 285 -3.16 -6.90 -9.28
C ALA A 285 -4.18 -5.76 -9.23
N LEU A 286 -3.81 -4.57 -8.75
CA LEU A 286 -4.70 -3.41 -8.73
C LEU A 286 -5.02 -2.93 -10.15
N ASN A 287 -4.05 -2.94 -11.06
CA ASN A 287 -4.28 -2.62 -12.47
C ASN A 287 -5.23 -3.64 -13.11
N LEU A 288 -4.97 -4.93 -12.91
CA LEU A 288 -5.84 -6.01 -13.41
C LEU A 288 -7.25 -5.91 -12.82
N LEU A 289 -7.38 -5.56 -11.54
CA LEU A 289 -8.66 -5.36 -10.87
C LEU A 289 -9.45 -4.20 -11.50
N GLU A 290 -8.78 -3.10 -11.84
CA GLU A 290 -9.41 -1.97 -12.55
C GLU A 290 -9.85 -2.31 -13.97
N GLU A 291 -9.12 -3.21 -14.65
CA GLU A 291 -9.43 -3.70 -15.99
C GLU A 291 -10.60 -4.69 -15.99
N GLU A 292 -10.57 -5.69 -15.11
CA GLU A 292 -11.56 -6.77 -15.05
C GLU A 292 -12.85 -6.36 -14.32
N ALA A 293 -12.77 -5.43 -13.37
CA ALA A 293 -13.89 -4.99 -12.54
C ALA A 293 -13.99 -3.46 -12.52
N PRO A 294 -14.76 -2.86 -13.46
CA PRO A 294 -14.91 -1.40 -13.60
C PRO A 294 -15.38 -0.67 -12.34
N LEU A 295 -15.96 -1.38 -11.37
CA LEU A 295 -16.36 -0.84 -10.06
C LEU A 295 -15.16 -0.39 -9.19
N TYR A 296 -13.96 -0.91 -9.45
CA TYR A 296 -12.73 -0.51 -8.76
C TYR A 296 -11.91 0.54 -9.51
N LYS A 297 -12.41 1.00 -10.67
CA LYS A 297 -11.76 2.02 -11.49
C LYS A 297 -12.36 3.40 -11.23
N LEU A 298 -11.51 4.32 -10.77
CA LEU A 298 -11.83 5.74 -10.70
C LEU A 298 -11.08 6.47 -11.80
N GLU A 299 -11.81 7.15 -12.69
CA GLU A 299 -11.20 7.93 -13.77
C GLU A 299 -10.39 9.09 -13.18
N ALA A 300 -9.24 9.38 -13.80
CA ALA A 300 -8.48 10.57 -13.47
C ALA A 300 -9.37 11.80 -13.72
N PRO A 301 -9.51 12.72 -12.74
CA PRO A 301 -10.36 13.87 -12.91
C PRO A 301 -9.71 14.95 -13.78
N PHE A 302 -8.56 14.73 -14.42
CA PHE A 302 -7.84 15.74 -15.18
C PHE A 302 -7.51 15.25 -16.59
N LYS A 303 -7.26 16.21 -17.49
CA LYS A 303 -6.76 15.95 -18.85
C LYS A 303 -5.48 16.74 -19.08
N TRP A 304 -4.55 16.13 -19.80
CA TRP A 304 -3.38 16.83 -20.32
C TRP A 304 -3.78 17.67 -21.54
N VAL A 305 -3.22 18.87 -21.62
CA VAL A 305 -3.33 19.77 -22.78
C VAL A 305 -1.92 20.09 -23.23
N ASP A 306 -1.60 19.71 -24.48
CA ASP A 306 -0.34 20.04 -25.12
C ASP A 306 -0.31 21.55 -25.46
N GLU A 307 0.75 22.26 -25.09
CA GLU A 307 1.10 23.56 -25.66
C GLU A 307 2.13 23.35 -26.77
N PRO A 308 2.02 24.05 -27.92
CA PRO A 308 3.04 23.96 -28.97
C PRO A 308 4.38 24.47 -28.45
N THR A 309 5.45 23.75 -28.76
CA THR A 309 6.80 24.29 -28.72
C THR A 309 6.97 25.30 -29.84
N ASP A 310 7.17 26.57 -29.48
CA ASP A 310 7.50 27.58 -30.48
C ASP A 310 8.94 27.35 -31.00
N PRO A 311 9.15 27.26 -32.32
CA PRO A 311 10.44 26.90 -32.90
C PRO A 311 11.34 28.17 -33.00
N ILE A 312 12.69 28.08 -32.93
CA ILE A 312 13.63 29.23 -32.95
C ILE A 312 13.64 29.94 -34.32
N THR A 313 12.78 30.91 -34.56
CA THR A 313 12.70 31.63 -35.84
C THR A 313 13.72 32.77 -35.98
N LYS A 314 13.75 33.41 -37.16
CA LYS A 314 14.42 34.71 -37.39
C LYS A 314 13.97 35.80 -36.43
N ASP A 315 12.76 35.66 -35.87
CA ASP A 315 12.17 36.60 -34.93
C ASP A 315 12.47 36.20 -33.47
N THR A 316 13.09 35.03 -33.24
CA THR A 316 13.51 34.61 -31.91
C THR A 316 14.68 35.44 -31.44
N THR A 317 14.51 35.99 -30.25
CA THR A 317 15.46 36.89 -29.63
C THR A 317 16.64 36.11 -29.07
N LYS A 318 17.80 36.77 -29.01
CA LYS A 318 18.99 36.23 -28.33
C LYS A 318 18.68 35.85 -26.89
N TYR A 319 17.78 36.58 -26.22
CA TYR A 319 17.36 36.25 -24.87
C TYR A 319 16.59 34.92 -24.76
N GLU A 320 15.67 34.65 -25.69
CA GLU A 320 14.89 33.39 -25.71
C GLU A 320 15.78 32.19 -25.98
N VAL A 321 16.71 32.30 -26.93
CA VAL A 321 17.70 31.25 -27.20
C VAL A 321 18.57 31.00 -25.97
N LEU A 322 19.09 32.07 -25.36
CA LEU A 322 19.90 31.99 -24.15
C LEU A 322 19.15 31.32 -22.97
N HIS A 323 17.86 31.62 -22.78
CA HIS A 323 17.06 31.03 -21.71
C HIS A 323 16.84 29.53 -21.90
N THR A 324 16.63 29.06 -23.14
CA THR A 324 16.48 27.64 -23.45
C THR A 324 17.76 26.86 -23.12
N TYR A 325 18.92 27.37 -23.54
CA TYR A 325 20.22 26.76 -23.18
C TYR A 325 20.43 26.66 -21.66
N LEU A 326 19.98 27.65 -20.89
CA LEU A 326 20.07 27.62 -19.41
C LEU A 326 19.18 26.53 -18.79
N SER A 327 18.03 26.23 -19.38
CA SER A 327 17.16 25.14 -18.92
C SER A 327 17.78 23.77 -19.20
N ASP A 328 18.37 23.58 -20.38
CA ASP A 328 19.01 22.32 -20.76
C ASP A 328 20.30 22.03 -19.98
N LEU A 329 21.11 23.06 -19.69
CA LEU A 329 22.28 22.93 -18.82
C LEU A 329 21.92 22.46 -17.39
N ASN A 330 20.69 22.69 -16.92
CA ASN A 330 20.22 22.16 -15.64
C ASN A 330 19.71 20.70 -15.72
N GLY A 331 19.49 20.17 -16.93
CA GLY A 331 19.02 18.80 -17.18
C GLY A 331 20.12 17.80 -17.57
N LEU A 332 21.33 18.26 -17.87
CA LEU A 332 22.48 17.40 -18.15
C LEU A 332 23.01 16.82 -16.83
N GLU A 333 22.63 15.57 -16.51
CA GLU A 333 23.19 14.83 -15.38
C GLU A 333 24.67 14.49 -15.62
N ASP A 334 25.45 14.45 -14.52
CA ASP A 334 26.89 14.12 -14.46
C ASP A 334 27.26 12.90 -15.32
N GLY A 335 27.79 13.14 -16.52
CA GLY A 335 28.27 12.10 -17.44
C GLY A 335 29.47 12.57 -18.27
N GLU A 336 30.51 11.73 -18.38
CA GLU A 336 31.72 11.98 -19.17
C GLU A 336 31.46 12.02 -20.70
N ASP A 337 30.27 11.65 -21.16
CA ASP A 337 29.96 11.42 -22.58
C ASP A 337 29.48 12.66 -23.38
N ASN A 338 29.26 13.82 -22.74
CA ASN A 338 28.68 15.01 -23.40
C ASN A 338 29.72 16.08 -23.82
N ILE A 339 31.00 15.74 -23.83
CA ILE A 339 32.11 16.69 -24.01
C ILE A 339 32.03 17.48 -25.32
N ASP A 340 31.69 16.80 -26.42
CA ASP A 340 31.63 17.40 -27.74
C ASP A 340 30.45 18.39 -27.85
N GLU A 341 29.33 18.11 -27.16
CA GLU A 341 28.18 19.02 -27.08
C GLU A 341 28.51 20.32 -26.31
N TYR A 342 29.44 20.26 -25.34
CA TYR A 342 29.89 21.44 -24.60
C TYR A 342 30.82 22.36 -25.42
N GLU A 343 31.57 21.82 -26.37
CA GLU A 343 32.47 22.59 -27.25
C GLU A 343 31.67 23.38 -28.29
N ASP A 344 30.68 22.74 -28.94
CA ASP A 344 29.78 23.39 -29.90
C ASP A 344 28.96 24.53 -29.25
N ILE A 345 28.49 24.31 -28.01
CA ILE A 345 27.78 25.32 -27.21
C ILE A 345 28.71 26.50 -26.87
N ALA A 346 29.98 26.24 -26.56
CA ALA A 346 30.96 27.27 -26.21
C ALA A 346 31.30 28.20 -27.39
N ASP A 347 31.53 27.63 -28.57
CA ASP A 347 31.83 28.37 -29.79
C ASP A 347 30.66 29.25 -30.22
N PHE A 348 29.44 28.72 -30.18
CA PHE A 348 28.21 29.49 -30.42
C PHE A 348 28.09 30.70 -29.49
N ILE A 349 28.36 30.48 -28.21
CA ILE A 349 28.25 31.51 -27.18
C ILE A 349 29.29 32.61 -27.37
N SER A 350 30.51 32.22 -27.71
CA SER A 350 31.61 33.13 -28.03
C SER A 350 31.21 34.08 -29.17
N ASP A 351 30.58 33.55 -30.22
CA ASP A 351 30.20 34.32 -31.40
C ASP A 351 28.97 35.21 -31.17
N GLU A 352 27.88 34.69 -30.60
CA GLU A 352 26.61 35.42 -30.50
C GLU A 352 26.48 36.34 -29.27
N TYR A 353 27.28 36.06 -28.22
CA TYR A 353 27.19 36.74 -26.92
C TYR A 353 28.53 37.38 -26.49
N SER A 354 29.46 37.63 -27.41
CA SER A 354 30.79 38.23 -27.15
C SER A 354 30.74 39.50 -26.28
N GLU A 355 29.81 40.41 -26.55
CA GLU A 355 29.64 41.66 -25.76
C GLU A 355 29.29 41.37 -24.28
N LEU A 356 28.44 40.36 -24.04
CA LEU A 356 28.05 39.92 -22.72
C LEU A 356 29.24 39.28 -21.99
N ILE A 357 30.00 38.45 -22.69
CA ILE A 357 31.23 37.81 -22.20
C ILE A 357 32.26 38.86 -21.79
N ASP A 358 32.54 39.83 -22.66
CA ASP A 358 33.53 40.87 -22.41
C ASP A 358 33.20 41.73 -21.18
N VAL A 359 31.94 42.11 -21.02
CA VAL A 359 31.49 42.92 -19.88
C VAL A 359 31.59 42.14 -18.57
N VAL A 360 31.22 40.86 -18.57
CA VAL A 360 31.36 40.00 -17.38
C VAL A 360 32.84 39.74 -17.06
N LEU A 361 33.67 39.42 -18.05
CA LEU A 361 35.12 39.23 -17.83
C LEU A 361 35.78 40.49 -17.29
N THR A 362 35.39 41.67 -17.79
CA THR A 362 35.88 42.96 -17.29
C THR A 362 35.47 43.20 -15.83
N ASP A 363 34.24 42.84 -15.46
CA ASP A 363 33.77 42.95 -14.09
C ASP A 363 34.47 41.96 -13.14
N LEU A 364 34.67 40.72 -13.59
CA LEU A 364 35.44 39.70 -12.85
C LEU A 364 36.89 40.13 -12.61
N LYS A 365 37.53 40.81 -13.56
CA LYS A 365 38.88 41.39 -13.43
C LYS A 365 38.99 42.51 -12.39
N LYS A 366 37.88 43.01 -11.82
CA LYS A 366 37.93 43.95 -10.68
C LYS A 366 38.38 43.27 -9.39
N ASN A 367 38.28 41.94 -9.29
CA ASN A 367 38.86 41.17 -8.20
C ASN A 367 40.33 40.87 -8.53
N ASP A 368 41.27 41.44 -7.77
CA ASP A 368 42.72 41.30 -7.99
C ASP A 368 43.21 39.85 -8.10
N LYS A 369 42.56 38.91 -7.38
CA LYS A 369 42.91 37.49 -7.43
C LYS A 369 42.41 36.81 -8.69
N VAL A 370 41.25 37.23 -9.20
CA VAL A 370 40.68 36.74 -10.46
C VAL A 370 41.40 37.35 -11.65
N ARG A 371 41.77 38.64 -11.55
CA ARG A 371 42.58 39.34 -12.54
C ARG A 371 43.93 38.67 -12.78
N ALA A 372 44.64 38.30 -11.72
CA ALA A 372 45.93 37.61 -11.84
C ALA A 372 45.83 36.24 -12.55
N LEU A 373 44.65 35.60 -12.53
CA LEU A 373 44.39 34.39 -13.28
C LEU A 373 44.09 34.71 -14.75
N LEU A 374 43.19 35.66 -15.00
CA LEU A 374 42.76 36.02 -16.35
C LEU A 374 43.85 36.73 -17.18
N ASP A 375 44.75 37.49 -16.56
CA ASP A 375 45.85 38.17 -17.27
C ASP A 375 46.95 37.19 -17.73
N ASN A 376 46.92 35.93 -17.26
CA ASN A 376 47.84 34.85 -17.66
C ASN A 376 47.15 33.75 -18.47
N ALA A 377 45.88 33.94 -18.84
CA ALA A 377 45.15 33.01 -19.71
C ALA A 377 45.71 33.09 -21.15
N PRO A 378 45.76 31.98 -21.90
CA PRO A 378 46.05 32.02 -23.34
C PRO A 378 44.95 32.78 -24.09
N ASP A 379 45.29 33.24 -25.31
CA ASP A 379 44.38 34.02 -26.16
C ASP A 379 43.09 33.26 -26.48
N ASP A 380 43.17 31.93 -26.60
CA ASP A 380 42.02 31.04 -26.59
C ASP A 380 41.60 30.72 -25.15
N ILE A 381 40.77 31.61 -24.62
CA ILE A 381 40.32 31.53 -23.25
C ILE A 381 39.44 30.29 -23.00
N PHE A 382 38.85 29.68 -24.04
CA PHE A 382 37.96 28.52 -23.93
C PHE A 382 38.73 27.20 -23.73
N GLU A 383 39.94 27.09 -24.28
CA GLU A 383 40.82 25.91 -24.12
C GLU A 383 41.37 25.77 -22.67
N TRP A 384 41.40 26.87 -21.89
CA TRP A 384 42.13 26.95 -20.60
C TRP A 384 41.27 26.88 -19.33
N PHE A 385 39.94 26.85 -19.43
CA PHE A 385 39.04 26.95 -18.25
C PHE A 385 38.51 25.63 -17.67
N SER A 386 39.18 24.51 -17.94
CA SER A 386 38.80 23.18 -17.45
C SER A 386 39.05 22.90 -15.95
N SER A 387 39.35 23.91 -15.10
CA SER A 387 39.48 23.69 -13.66
C SER A 387 38.86 24.79 -12.80
N ASN A 388 37.65 24.53 -12.30
CA ASN A 388 36.92 25.29 -11.27
C ASN A 388 37.80 25.72 -10.08
N GLY A 389 38.89 24.99 -9.82
CA GLY A 389 39.86 25.20 -8.74
C GLY A 389 40.54 26.57 -8.73
N ALA A 390 40.69 27.24 -9.87
CA ALA A 390 41.36 28.54 -9.95
C ALA A 390 40.48 29.66 -9.37
N PHE A 391 39.20 29.76 -9.79
CA PHE A 391 38.27 30.78 -9.31
C PHE A 391 37.88 30.62 -7.83
N ALA A 392 37.75 29.38 -7.34
CA ALA A 392 37.52 29.14 -5.92
C ALA A 392 38.70 29.59 -5.04
N LYS A 393 39.95 29.36 -5.49
CA LYS A 393 41.17 29.88 -4.83
C LYS A 393 41.24 31.41 -4.88
N ALA A 394 40.69 32.02 -5.94
CA ALA A 394 40.55 33.47 -6.05
C ALA A 394 39.44 34.07 -5.15
N GLY A 395 38.64 33.24 -4.48
CA GLY A 395 37.69 33.69 -3.47
C GLY A 395 36.28 33.98 -3.99
N MET A 396 35.90 33.42 -5.14
CA MET A 396 34.56 33.60 -5.70
C MET A 396 33.54 32.66 -5.03
N PRO A 397 32.49 33.17 -4.37
CA PRO A 397 31.57 32.36 -3.55
C PRO A 397 30.91 31.21 -4.32
N TYR A 398 30.38 31.47 -5.52
CA TYR A 398 29.72 30.46 -6.34
C TYR A 398 30.63 29.24 -6.65
N TYR A 399 31.88 29.48 -7.05
CA TYR A 399 32.86 28.41 -7.32
C TYR A 399 33.39 27.76 -6.04
N GLN A 400 33.41 28.49 -4.93
CA GLN A 400 33.68 27.92 -3.62
C GLN A 400 32.55 27.01 -3.17
N ASP A 401 31.32 27.28 -3.56
CA ASP A 401 30.14 26.45 -3.26
C ASP A 401 30.05 25.22 -4.18
N ILE A 402 30.43 25.34 -5.46
CA ILE A 402 30.57 24.18 -6.38
C ILE A 402 31.68 23.24 -5.94
N LEU A 403 32.84 23.79 -5.56
CA LEU A 403 33.99 23.00 -5.08
C LEU A 403 33.91 22.65 -3.60
N ALA A 404 33.02 23.31 -2.86
CA ALA A 404 32.60 22.78 -1.59
C ALA A 404 31.94 21.44 -1.87
N PRO A 405 32.23 20.41 -1.07
CA PRO A 405 31.48 19.18 -1.10
C PRO A 405 29.96 19.44 -1.14
N SER A 406 29.33 19.33 -2.32
CA SER A 406 27.87 19.27 -2.45
C SER A 406 27.32 17.96 -1.87
N ASN A 407 28.20 16.99 -1.64
CA ASN A 407 27.88 15.72 -1.02
C ASN A 407 28.06 15.79 0.50
N SER A 408 27.02 15.33 1.19
CA SER A 408 26.98 14.99 2.61
C SER A 408 28.00 13.87 2.94
N TYR A 409 29.30 14.15 2.83
CA TYR A 409 30.34 13.20 3.21
C TYR A 409 30.28 12.97 4.71
N ASP A 410 29.98 11.74 5.08
CA ASP A 410 29.81 11.35 6.46
C ASP A 410 30.93 10.40 6.88
N LEU A 411 31.14 10.29 8.20
CA LEU A 411 32.09 9.37 8.80
C LEU A 411 31.91 7.93 8.30
N THR A 412 30.69 7.56 7.88
CA THR A 412 30.32 6.26 7.33
C THR A 412 31.01 5.94 6.01
N ASP A 413 31.29 6.92 5.15
CA ASP A 413 31.91 6.70 3.83
C ASP A 413 33.34 6.13 3.94
N VAL A 414 34.01 6.37 5.07
CA VAL A 414 35.36 5.86 5.35
C VAL A 414 35.40 4.70 6.34
N MET A 415 34.24 4.19 6.74
CA MET A 415 34.14 2.97 7.56
C MET A 415 34.43 1.71 6.72
N PRO A 416 34.87 0.61 7.36
CA PRO A 416 34.99 -0.70 6.73
C PRO A 416 33.68 -1.14 6.10
N GLU A 417 33.77 -1.81 4.95
CA GLU A 417 32.62 -2.26 4.17
C GLU A 417 31.66 -3.15 4.97
N SER A 418 32.20 -3.95 5.89
CA SER A 418 31.41 -4.83 6.78
C SER A 418 30.44 -4.10 7.70
N ILE A 419 30.65 -2.81 7.98
CA ILE A 419 29.77 -2.00 8.84
C ILE A 419 29.23 -0.74 8.16
N ARG A 420 29.80 -0.35 7.01
CA ARG A 420 29.47 0.89 6.29
C ARG A 420 27.99 0.99 5.97
N HIS A 421 27.41 -0.05 5.37
CA HIS A 421 26.01 -0.06 4.97
C HIS A 421 25.07 0.15 6.18
N THR A 422 25.28 -0.60 7.25
CA THR A 422 24.50 -0.48 8.48
C THR A 422 24.68 0.90 9.13
N ALA A 423 25.90 1.42 9.19
CA ALA A 423 26.17 2.71 9.78
C ALA A 423 25.59 3.88 8.97
N LYS A 424 25.60 3.78 7.63
CA LYS A 424 25.03 4.79 6.72
C LYS A 424 23.50 4.84 6.80
N ASN A 425 22.86 3.68 6.91
CA ASN A 425 21.39 3.60 6.92
C ASN A 425 20.78 3.73 8.31
N TYR A 426 21.51 3.36 9.37
CA TYR A 426 20.95 3.27 10.74
C TYR A 426 21.80 3.97 11.81
N GLY A 427 22.86 4.68 11.41
CA GLY A 427 23.72 5.46 12.30
C GLY A 427 24.74 4.63 13.09
N TYR A 428 25.51 5.33 13.92
CA TYR A 428 26.54 4.74 14.78
C TYR A 428 26.58 5.38 16.17
N LEU A 429 27.04 4.62 17.16
CA LEU A 429 27.16 5.04 18.55
C LEU A 429 28.61 4.96 19.01
N ILE A 430 29.09 6.00 19.69
CA ILE A 430 30.45 6.06 20.23
C ILE A 430 30.44 5.55 21.66
N LYS A 431 31.13 4.44 21.92
CA LYS A 431 31.36 3.93 23.28
C LYS A 431 32.47 4.73 23.96
N PRO A 432 32.18 5.39 25.10
CA PRO A 432 33.19 6.14 25.82
C PRO A 432 34.29 5.21 26.32
N SER A 433 35.54 5.64 26.22
CA SER A 433 36.66 4.93 26.85
C SER A 433 36.55 5.15 28.36
N SER A 434 36.19 4.09 29.07
CA SER A 434 35.89 4.11 30.51
C SER A 434 36.98 4.85 31.31
N LYS A 435 36.63 6.03 31.84
CA LYS A 435 37.20 6.56 33.10
C LYS A 435 36.45 7.72 33.74
N ASN A 436 35.50 8.39 33.07
CA ASN A 436 34.66 9.42 33.70
C ASN A 436 33.38 9.68 32.88
N SER A 437 32.33 8.89 33.08
CA SER A 437 31.01 9.31 32.61
C SER A 437 29.92 8.69 33.48
N ASP A 438 29.26 9.53 34.27
CA ASP A 438 27.96 9.30 34.94
C ASP A 438 26.79 9.05 33.95
N ILE A 439 27.09 8.63 32.72
CA ILE A 439 26.13 8.29 31.66
C ILE A 439 25.73 6.80 31.77
N THR A 440 26.00 6.15 32.90
CA THR A 440 25.76 4.71 33.10
C THR A 440 24.32 4.35 33.47
N THR A 441 23.43 5.30 33.75
CA THR A 441 22.04 5.01 34.17
C THR A 441 21.02 4.96 33.03
N THR A 442 21.20 5.72 31.94
CA THR A 442 20.24 5.70 30.81
C THR A 442 20.58 4.62 29.76
N PHE A 443 21.84 4.16 29.71
CA PHE A 443 22.34 3.27 28.65
C PHE A 443 22.23 1.76 28.96
N GLN A 444 21.92 1.37 30.20
CA GLN A 444 21.72 -0.05 30.54
C GLN A 444 20.38 -0.61 30.05
N GLN A 445 19.41 0.24 29.66
CA GLN A 445 18.10 -0.23 29.21
C GLN A 445 18.09 -0.83 27.79
N HIS A 446 19.14 -0.61 26.98
CA HIS A 446 19.19 -1.07 25.58
C HIS A 446 20.23 -2.18 25.30
N ASN A 447 21.03 -2.54 26.30
CA ASN A 447 22.01 -3.61 26.18
C ASN A 447 21.39 -4.96 26.52
N ILE A 448 20.84 -5.63 25.50
CA ILE A 448 20.50 -7.05 25.59
C ILE A 448 21.81 -7.81 25.77
N GLY A 449 22.17 -8.12 27.02
CA GLY A 449 23.38 -8.89 27.34
C GLY A 449 23.43 -10.21 26.55
N LYS A 450 24.64 -10.76 26.33
CA LYS A 450 24.85 -11.97 25.48
C LYS A 450 23.87 -13.13 25.76
N ASN A 451 23.54 -13.36 27.03
CA ASN A 451 22.59 -14.40 27.44
C ASN A 451 21.15 -14.08 27.02
N HIS A 452 20.72 -12.82 27.17
CA HIS A 452 19.43 -12.35 26.69
C HIS A 452 19.34 -12.38 25.16
N ARG A 453 20.43 -12.09 24.45
CA ARG A 453 20.47 -12.18 22.98
C ARG A 453 20.38 -13.62 22.51
N ARG A 454 21.00 -14.55 23.22
CA ARG A 454 20.88 -15.99 22.95
C ARG A 454 19.44 -16.47 23.14
N LEU A 455 18.82 -16.13 24.27
CA LEU A 455 17.42 -16.47 24.56
C LEU A 455 16.46 -15.83 23.55
N LEU A 456 16.68 -14.55 23.21
CA LEU A 456 15.90 -13.86 22.20
C LEU A 456 16.05 -14.50 20.83
N ASN A 457 17.27 -14.84 20.40
CA ASN A 457 17.48 -15.56 19.14
C ASN A 457 16.83 -16.96 19.16
N GLN A 458 16.82 -17.66 20.29
CA GLN A 458 16.11 -18.94 20.41
C GLN A 458 14.60 -18.75 20.26
N LEU A 459 14.03 -17.74 20.92
CA LEU A 459 12.61 -17.40 20.80
C LEU A 459 12.25 -17.00 19.38
N LEU A 460 13.01 -16.06 18.79
CA LEU A 460 12.84 -15.64 17.40
C LEU A 460 12.96 -16.80 16.43
N ASN A 461 13.91 -17.71 16.64
CA ASN A 461 14.04 -18.89 15.81
C ASN A 461 12.79 -19.78 15.93
N SER A 462 12.27 -20.02 17.13
CA SER A 462 11.07 -20.85 17.34
C SER A 462 9.75 -20.23 16.85
N THR A 463 9.66 -18.90 16.79
CA THR A 463 8.45 -18.18 16.37
C THR A 463 8.53 -17.62 14.94
N SER A 464 9.71 -17.64 14.33
CA SER A 464 9.88 -17.27 12.91
C SER A 464 9.15 -18.23 11.99
N LEU A 465 8.85 -17.78 10.77
CA LEU A 465 8.24 -18.61 9.75
C LEU A 465 9.02 -19.91 9.50
N GLN A 466 10.36 -19.83 9.45
CA GLN A 466 11.22 -21.00 9.26
C GLN A 466 11.26 -21.90 10.50
N GLY A 467 11.13 -21.34 11.70
CA GLY A 467 10.97 -22.11 12.93
C GLY A 467 9.71 -22.96 12.91
N ILE A 468 8.59 -22.31 12.63
CA ILE A 468 7.28 -22.96 12.51
C ILE A 468 7.29 -24.02 11.40
N ALA A 469 7.88 -23.71 10.24
CA ALA A 469 7.98 -24.65 9.12
C ALA A 469 8.78 -25.92 9.45
N ASN A 470 9.68 -25.88 10.44
CA ASN A 470 10.52 -27.00 10.84
C ASN A 470 10.03 -27.72 12.11
N ASP A 471 8.97 -27.23 12.76
CA ASP A 471 8.41 -27.82 13.97
C ASP A 471 7.12 -28.57 13.65
N GLN A 472 7.21 -29.89 13.57
CA GLN A 472 6.06 -30.75 13.24
C GLN A 472 4.92 -30.63 14.26
N GLN A 473 5.22 -30.42 15.54
CA GLN A 473 4.19 -30.31 16.57
C GLN A 473 3.38 -29.02 16.39
N ILE A 474 4.04 -27.93 16.00
CA ILE A 474 3.35 -26.67 15.65
C ILE A 474 2.52 -26.85 14.39
N LEU A 475 3.06 -27.48 13.35
CA LEU A 475 2.33 -27.73 12.09
C LEU A 475 1.08 -28.58 12.33
N ASP A 476 1.17 -29.63 13.14
CA ASP A 476 0.02 -30.47 13.51
C ASP A 476 -1.04 -29.64 14.23
N ARG A 477 -0.64 -28.75 15.14
CA ARG A 477 -1.58 -27.85 15.84
C ARG A 477 -2.25 -26.86 14.89
N ILE A 478 -1.51 -26.31 13.93
CA ILE A 478 -2.07 -25.43 12.88
C ILE A 478 -3.11 -26.20 12.06
N ASN A 479 -2.79 -27.42 11.62
CA ASN A 479 -3.71 -28.27 10.86
C ASN A 479 -4.97 -28.60 11.67
N SER A 480 -4.84 -29.01 12.93
CA SER A 480 -5.99 -29.27 13.81
C SER A 480 -6.86 -28.02 14.01
N SER A 481 -6.26 -26.84 14.06
CA SER A 481 -7.02 -25.58 14.13
C SER A 481 -7.79 -25.31 12.84
N TYR A 482 -7.23 -25.59 11.66
CA TYR A 482 -7.98 -25.52 10.40
C TYR A 482 -9.14 -26.51 10.36
N GLU A 483 -8.91 -27.76 10.78
CA GLU A 483 -9.96 -28.79 10.84
C GLU A 483 -11.11 -28.38 11.77
N SER A 484 -10.80 -27.81 12.93
CA SER A 484 -11.81 -27.30 13.87
C SER A 484 -12.61 -26.13 13.29
N VAL A 485 -11.97 -25.20 12.58
CA VAL A 485 -12.66 -24.11 11.88
C VAL A 485 -13.57 -24.67 10.79
N GLN A 486 -13.09 -25.58 9.96
CA GLN A 486 -13.87 -26.21 8.89
C GLN A 486 -15.06 -26.98 9.45
N GLN A 487 -14.86 -27.72 10.54
CA GLN A 487 -15.92 -28.44 11.22
C GLN A 487 -17.00 -27.48 11.76
N GLY A 488 -16.59 -26.35 12.33
CA GLY A 488 -17.53 -25.30 12.74
C GLY A 488 -18.37 -24.78 11.58
N ILE A 489 -17.76 -24.51 10.42
CA ILE A 489 -18.46 -24.09 9.20
C ILE A 489 -19.46 -25.17 8.73
N ASN A 490 -19.02 -26.43 8.64
CA ASN A 490 -19.87 -27.53 8.17
C ASN A 490 -21.10 -27.72 9.09
N TYR A 491 -20.95 -27.63 10.41
CA TYR A 491 -22.09 -27.72 11.32
C TYR A 491 -23.05 -26.53 11.19
N MET A 492 -22.55 -25.31 10.94
CA MET A 492 -23.43 -24.17 10.65
C MET A 492 -24.25 -24.39 9.38
N ARG A 493 -23.61 -24.87 8.30
CA ARG A 493 -24.29 -25.17 7.04
C ARG A 493 -25.30 -26.30 7.19
N ALA A 494 -24.97 -27.33 7.97
CA ALA A 494 -25.90 -28.40 8.30
C ALA A 494 -27.14 -27.87 9.04
N PHE A 495 -26.96 -26.94 9.98
CA PHE A 495 -28.07 -26.28 10.67
C PHE A 495 -28.93 -25.46 9.71
N GLU A 496 -28.33 -24.62 8.85
CA GLU A 496 -29.07 -23.84 7.85
C GLU A 496 -29.90 -24.73 6.92
N ALA A 497 -29.30 -25.83 6.41
CA ALA A 497 -29.99 -26.78 5.56
C ALA A 497 -31.14 -27.48 6.29
N PHE A 498 -30.95 -27.84 7.56
CA PHE A 498 -32.02 -28.41 8.37
C PHE A 498 -33.21 -27.45 8.52
N ILE A 499 -32.95 -26.16 8.75
CA ILE A 499 -34.00 -25.13 8.80
C ILE A 499 -34.69 -24.98 7.44
N ASP A 500 -33.94 -24.95 6.34
CA ASP A 500 -34.51 -24.84 4.99
C ASP A 500 -35.40 -26.04 4.63
N GLY A 501 -34.97 -27.26 4.96
CA GLY A 501 -35.82 -28.45 4.82
C GLY A 501 -37.07 -28.40 5.70
N LEU A 502 -36.98 -27.79 6.89
CA LEU A 502 -38.14 -27.68 7.79
C LEU A 502 -39.14 -26.66 7.25
N ILE A 503 -38.67 -25.57 6.66
CA ILE A 503 -39.50 -24.59 5.94
C ILE A 503 -40.20 -25.28 4.77
N GLU A 504 -39.48 -26.05 3.97
CA GLU A 504 -40.01 -26.82 2.83
C GLU A 504 -41.14 -27.75 3.30
N TYR A 505 -40.89 -28.56 4.33
CA TYR A 505 -41.86 -29.53 4.83
C TYR A 505 -43.10 -28.89 5.48
N THR A 506 -42.92 -27.83 6.27
CA THR A 506 -44.02 -27.21 7.02
C THR A 506 -44.77 -26.13 6.24
N ASN A 507 -44.19 -25.65 5.14
CA ASN A 507 -44.61 -24.47 4.38
C ASN A 507 -44.75 -23.21 5.27
N LYS A 508 -43.79 -23.01 6.19
CA LYS A 508 -43.74 -21.89 7.13
C LYS A 508 -42.48 -21.07 6.93
N LYS A 509 -42.58 -20.02 6.11
CA LYS A 509 -41.47 -19.10 5.81
C LYS A 509 -40.94 -18.37 7.04
N GLU A 510 -41.72 -18.27 8.11
CA GLU A 510 -41.30 -17.65 9.37
C GLU A 510 -40.17 -18.37 10.06
N LEU A 511 -40.01 -19.68 9.85
CA LEU A 511 -38.91 -20.44 10.45
C LEU A 511 -37.54 -20.01 9.90
N ALA A 512 -37.49 -19.24 8.81
CA ALA A 512 -36.26 -18.64 8.31
C ALA A 512 -35.60 -17.70 9.32
N ASP A 513 -36.36 -17.15 10.27
CA ASP A 513 -35.81 -16.34 11.35
C ASP A 513 -34.82 -17.10 12.23
N LEU A 514 -34.91 -18.44 12.29
CA LEU A 514 -33.96 -19.29 13.02
C LEU A 514 -32.55 -19.29 12.38
N LYS A 515 -32.43 -18.87 11.11
CA LYS A 515 -31.13 -18.75 10.42
C LYS A 515 -30.38 -17.47 10.78
N ASN A 516 -31.05 -16.45 11.34
CA ASN A 516 -30.41 -15.21 11.79
C ASN A 516 -29.68 -15.42 13.13
N PHE A 517 -28.70 -16.33 13.10
CA PHE A 517 -27.98 -16.84 14.25
C PHE A 517 -26.74 -15.98 14.49
N ALA A 518 -26.70 -15.21 15.58
CA ALA A 518 -25.60 -14.28 15.87
C ALA A 518 -24.20 -14.93 15.88
N PRO A 519 -23.99 -16.16 16.39
CA PRO A 519 -22.71 -16.87 16.29
C PRO A 519 -22.26 -17.14 14.84
N PHE A 520 -23.19 -17.37 13.90
CA PHE A 520 -22.86 -17.55 12.48
C PHE A 520 -22.23 -16.28 11.89
N HIS A 521 -22.87 -15.12 12.11
CA HIS A 521 -22.33 -13.84 11.65
C HIS A 521 -20.97 -13.53 12.28
N ARG A 522 -20.77 -13.89 13.56
CA ARG A 522 -19.48 -13.71 14.25
C ARG A 522 -18.39 -14.62 13.66
N LEU A 523 -18.69 -15.89 13.43
CA LEU A 523 -17.73 -16.83 12.82
C LEU A 523 -17.38 -16.40 11.39
N HIS A 524 -18.38 -16.02 10.59
CA HIS A 524 -18.19 -15.53 9.23
C HIS A 524 -17.27 -14.31 9.20
N GLY A 525 -17.56 -13.29 10.02
CA GLY A 525 -16.71 -12.09 10.13
C GLY A 525 -15.29 -12.44 10.57
N ALA A 526 -15.14 -13.32 11.56
CA ALA A 526 -13.82 -13.76 12.04
C ALA A 526 -12.98 -14.46 10.96
N ILE A 527 -13.60 -15.28 10.10
CA ILE A 527 -12.91 -15.94 9.00
C ILE A 527 -12.58 -14.95 7.86
N GLN A 528 -13.47 -13.98 7.57
CA GLN A 528 -13.15 -12.92 6.61
C GLN A 528 -11.93 -12.10 7.06
N ASP A 529 -11.90 -11.73 8.34
CA ASP A 529 -10.74 -11.05 8.95
C ASP A 529 -9.47 -11.92 8.86
N PHE A 530 -9.58 -13.23 9.12
CA PHE A 530 -8.48 -14.17 8.98
C PHE A 530 -7.92 -14.20 7.56
N ASN A 531 -8.79 -14.39 6.58
CA ASN A 531 -8.41 -14.49 5.18
C ASN A 531 -7.71 -13.21 4.72
N LYS A 532 -8.27 -12.05 5.08
CA LYS A 532 -7.63 -10.75 4.85
C LYS A 532 -6.23 -10.68 5.47
N PHE A 533 -6.09 -11.15 6.72
CA PHE A 533 -4.80 -11.18 7.39
C PHE A 533 -3.78 -12.11 6.70
N VAL A 534 -4.21 -13.29 6.23
CA VAL A 534 -3.38 -14.21 5.44
C VAL A 534 -2.93 -13.56 4.13
N TYR A 535 -3.83 -12.90 3.41
CA TYR A 535 -3.49 -12.26 2.13
C TYR A 535 -2.51 -11.10 2.32
N LEU A 536 -2.75 -10.25 3.33
CA LEU A 536 -1.86 -9.14 3.67
C LEU A 536 -0.46 -9.63 4.06
N GLU A 537 -0.37 -10.63 4.95
CA GLU A 537 0.93 -11.13 5.39
C GLU A 537 1.70 -11.80 4.25
N TYR A 538 1.03 -12.58 3.41
CA TYR A 538 1.65 -13.13 2.21
C TYR A 538 2.21 -12.02 1.32
N HIS A 539 1.44 -10.95 1.12
CA HIS A 539 1.86 -9.81 0.30
C HIS A 539 3.08 -9.10 0.90
N GLU A 540 3.08 -8.82 2.20
CA GLU A 540 4.23 -8.22 2.91
C GLU A 540 5.50 -9.07 2.74
N LEU A 541 5.37 -10.40 2.89
CA LEU A 541 6.49 -11.33 2.69
C LEU A 541 6.93 -11.42 1.23
N ALA A 542 5.99 -11.34 0.28
CA ALA A 542 6.27 -11.40 -1.15
C ALA A 542 6.85 -10.08 -1.70
N THR A 543 6.62 -8.96 -0.99
CA THR A 543 6.92 -7.61 -1.48
C THR A 543 8.12 -7.02 -0.75
N PRO A 544 9.29 -7.01 -1.38
CA PRO A 544 10.52 -6.55 -0.74
C PRO A 544 10.61 -5.03 -0.49
N SER A 545 9.62 -4.21 -0.85
CA SER A 545 9.75 -2.73 -0.82
C SER A 545 9.32 -2.03 0.47
N LEU A 546 8.55 -2.65 1.37
CA LEU A 546 8.05 -1.96 2.58
C LEU A 546 9.03 -2.02 3.78
N ASN A 547 9.99 -2.94 3.74
CA ASN A 547 10.91 -3.20 4.85
C ASN A 547 12.37 -2.74 4.60
N TYR A 548 12.65 -2.12 3.44
CA TYR A 548 14.02 -1.76 3.07
C TYR A 548 14.08 -0.38 2.39
N ASP A 549 14.61 0.61 3.11
CA ASP A 549 14.99 1.92 2.57
C ASP A 549 16.28 1.78 1.72
N ASN A 550 16.19 1.23 0.50
CA ASN A 550 17.16 1.30 -0.63
C ASN A 550 16.93 0.15 -1.64
N PRO A 551 17.47 0.21 -2.88
CA PRO A 551 17.30 -0.86 -3.85
C PRO A 551 17.73 -2.22 -3.28
N ILE A 552 16.75 -3.10 -3.21
CA ILE A 552 16.82 -4.46 -2.71
C ILE A 552 17.74 -5.34 -3.55
N THR A 553 18.63 -6.06 -2.89
CA THR A 553 19.55 -7.00 -3.55
C THR A 553 18.78 -8.21 -4.13
N LYS A 554 19.33 -8.83 -5.18
CA LYS A 554 18.80 -10.08 -5.75
C LYS A 554 18.58 -11.17 -4.68
N LYS A 555 19.51 -11.29 -3.72
CA LYS A 555 19.43 -12.26 -2.63
C LYS A 555 18.26 -11.99 -1.68
N GLN A 556 17.93 -10.72 -1.43
CA GLN A 556 16.75 -10.34 -0.62
C GLN A 556 15.45 -10.68 -1.36
N LYS A 557 15.36 -10.38 -2.67
CA LYS A 557 14.21 -10.78 -3.51
C LYS A 557 13.97 -12.29 -3.46
N GLU A 558 15.03 -13.08 -3.62
CA GLU A 558 14.95 -14.54 -3.54
C GLU A 558 14.53 -15.04 -2.14
N GLN A 559 14.92 -14.34 -1.08
CA GLN A 559 14.51 -14.70 0.28
C GLN A 559 13.02 -14.41 0.52
N CYS A 560 12.55 -13.21 0.16
CA CYS A 560 11.12 -12.85 0.19
C CYS A 560 10.26 -13.86 -0.56
N ALA A 561 10.67 -14.26 -1.78
CA ALA A 561 9.96 -15.27 -2.56
C ALA A 561 9.91 -16.65 -1.86
N ARG A 562 11.01 -17.07 -1.20
CA ARG A 562 11.05 -18.33 -0.43
C ARG A 562 10.16 -18.28 0.82
N ASP A 563 10.15 -17.15 1.51
CA ASP A 563 9.36 -16.96 2.71
C ASP A 563 7.88 -16.88 2.36
N ALA A 564 7.48 -16.09 1.35
CA ALA A 564 6.11 -16.06 0.83
C ALA A 564 5.59 -17.46 0.44
N LYS A 565 6.41 -18.25 -0.25
CA LYS A 565 6.06 -19.64 -0.63
C LYS A 565 5.90 -20.55 0.60
N THR A 566 6.78 -20.42 1.58
CA THR A 566 6.69 -21.17 2.85
C THR A 566 5.43 -20.78 3.61
N PHE A 567 5.15 -19.48 3.70
CA PHE A 567 3.95 -18.95 4.36
C PHE A 567 2.68 -19.49 3.72
N LYS A 568 2.54 -19.39 2.40
CA LYS A 568 1.38 -19.90 1.65
C LYS A 568 1.16 -21.41 1.79
N LYS A 569 2.22 -22.18 2.07
CA LYS A 569 2.12 -23.62 2.34
C LYS A 569 1.49 -23.91 3.71
N ILE A 570 1.78 -23.08 4.71
CA ILE A 570 1.37 -23.27 6.11
C ILE A 570 0.02 -22.59 6.38
N PHE A 571 -0.14 -21.36 5.90
CA PHE A 571 -1.32 -20.54 6.12
C PHE A 571 -2.10 -20.37 4.82
N LYS A 572 -3.37 -20.81 4.84
CA LYS A 572 -4.27 -20.81 3.70
C LYS A 572 -5.55 -20.07 4.08
N PRO A 573 -6.16 -19.32 3.17
CA PRO A 573 -7.49 -18.80 3.40
C PRO A 573 -8.48 -19.95 3.58
N VAL A 574 -9.48 -19.74 4.43
CA VAL A 574 -10.58 -20.67 4.66
C VAL A 574 -11.74 -20.27 3.75
N ALA A 575 -12.22 -21.21 2.93
CA ALA A 575 -13.37 -20.98 2.06
C ALA A 575 -14.67 -20.99 2.87
N ILE A 576 -15.45 -19.91 2.79
CA ILE A 576 -16.80 -19.81 3.41
C ILE A 576 -17.89 -19.72 2.34
N ASP A 577 -17.58 -18.97 1.28
CA ASP A 577 -18.45 -18.71 0.14
C ASP A 577 -18.28 -19.87 -0.86
N ASN A 578 -19.38 -20.50 -1.28
CA ASN A 578 -19.49 -21.68 -2.17
C ASN A 578 -19.56 -23.07 -1.51
N LEU A 579 -19.78 -23.17 -0.20
CA LEU A 579 -20.14 -24.44 0.42
C LEU A 579 -21.66 -24.65 0.32
N ASP A 580 -22.15 -24.88 -0.90
CA ASP A 580 -23.51 -25.37 -1.10
C ASP A 580 -23.66 -26.71 -0.39
N VAL A 581 -24.79 -26.91 0.32
CA VAL A 581 -25.06 -28.20 0.94
C VAL A 581 -25.32 -29.23 -0.17
N PRO A 582 -24.50 -30.29 -0.29
CA PRO A 582 -24.61 -31.26 -1.37
C PRO A 582 -26.01 -31.88 -1.42
N GLU A 583 -26.46 -32.26 -2.61
CA GLU A 583 -27.80 -32.82 -2.82
C GLU A 583 -28.06 -34.05 -1.93
N GLU A 584 -27.04 -34.87 -1.67
CA GLU A 584 -27.13 -36.02 -0.76
C GLU A 584 -27.37 -35.59 0.70
N ALA A 585 -26.69 -34.55 1.18
CA ALA A 585 -26.95 -33.98 2.50
C ALA A 585 -28.37 -33.37 2.57
N GLN A 586 -28.86 -32.74 1.51
CA GLN A 586 -30.24 -32.24 1.43
C GLN A 586 -31.28 -33.38 1.45
N LYS A 587 -31.01 -34.51 0.77
CA LYS A 587 -31.86 -35.72 0.84
C LYS A 587 -31.91 -36.28 2.27
N THR A 588 -30.76 -36.33 2.95
CA THR A 588 -30.68 -36.75 4.36
C THR A 588 -31.49 -35.82 5.26
N VAL A 589 -31.39 -34.50 5.09
CA VAL A 589 -32.23 -33.51 5.80
C VAL A 589 -33.72 -33.82 5.62
N ARG A 590 -34.18 -33.99 4.37
CA ARG A 590 -35.60 -34.27 4.09
C ARG A 590 -36.08 -35.56 4.74
N ALA A 591 -35.27 -36.62 4.68
CA ALA A 591 -35.58 -37.90 5.31
C ALA A 591 -35.66 -37.79 6.84
N LEU A 592 -34.71 -37.08 7.46
CA LEU A 592 -34.72 -36.81 8.90
C LEU A 592 -35.98 -36.06 9.32
N ILE A 593 -36.34 -34.98 8.61
CA ILE A 593 -37.53 -34.19 8.91
C ILE A 593 -38.81 -35.01 8.75
N ALA A 594 -38.92 -35.80 7.68
CA ALA A 594 -40.07 -36.68 7.48
C ALA A 594 -40.22 -37.69 8.64
N SER A 595 -39.10 -38.20 9.17
CA SER A 595 -39.12 -39.14 10.30
C SER A 595 -39.66 -38.54 11.61
N PHE A 596 -39.44 -37.24 11.87
CA PHE A 596 -40.00 -36.57 13.05
C PHE A 596 -41.53 -36.56 13.05
N PHE A 597 -42.12 -36.44 11.87
CA PHE A 597 -43.57 -36.32 11.72
C PHE A 597 -44.28 -37.66 11.43
N ASP A 598 -43.53 -38.76 11.40
CA ASP A 598 -44.09 -40.11 11.34
C ASP A 598 -44.66 -40.53 12.70
N LEU A 599 -45.99 -40.66 12.75
CA LEU A 599 -46.73 -41.04 13.97
C LEU A 599 -46.57 -42.53 14.32
N GLY A 600 -46.08 -43.37 13.40
CA GLY A 600 -45.79 -44.78 13.64
C GLY A 600 -44.38 -45.06 14.12
N ASN A 601 -43.51 -44.04 14.17
CA ASN A 601 -42.10 -44.18 14.48
C ASN A 601 -41.77 -43.56 15.85
N ASP A 602 -41.30 -44.40 16.79
CA ASP A 602 -40.89 -44.02 18.15
C ASP A 602 -39.37 -43.77 18.25
N THR A 603 -38.65 -43.79 17.13
CA THR A 603 -37.21 -43.59 17.12
C THR A 603 -36.86 -42.16 17.52
N LYS A 604 -36.20 -41.98 18.67
CA LYS A 604 -35.69 -40.68 19.13
C LYS A 604 -34.55 -40.22 18.21
N VAL A 605 -34.82 -39.20 17.41
CA VAL A 605 -33.79 -38.47 16.65
C VAL A 605 -33.11 -37.49 17.61
N THR A 606 -31.78 -37.52 17.69
CA THR A 606 -30.98 -36.63 18.55
C THR A 606 -30.27 -35.57 17.71
N ALA A 607 -29.98 -34.41 18.30
CA ALA A 607 -29.24 -33.34 17.62
C ALA A 607 -27.86 -33.78 17.11
N SER A 608 -27.15 -34.59 17.90
CA SER A 608 -25.84 -35.15 17.50
C SER A 608 -25.95 -36.01 16.24
N LYS A 609 -26.99 -36.85 16.14
CA LYS A 609 -27.23 -37.68 14.96
C LYS A 609 -27.60 -36.83 13.73
N VAL A 610 -28.45 -35.82 13.90
CA VAL A 610 -28.82 -34.88 12.82
C VAL A 610 -27.57 -34.19 12.25
N LEU A 611 -26.68 -33.69 13.11
CA LEU A 611 -25.47 -33.02 12.66
C LEU A 611 -24.44 -33.99 12.07
N GLN A 612 -24.26 -35.18 12.63
CA GLN A 612 -23.34 -36.18 12.06
C GLN A 612 -23.82 -36.67 10.69
N ASP A 613 -25.12 -36.91 10.52
CA ASP A 613 -25.69 -37.41 9.27
C ASP A 613 -25.66 -36.35 8.16
N ILE A 614 -25.79 -35.05 8.51
CA ILE A 614 -25.77 -33.95 7.54
C ILE A 614 -24.33 -33.44 7.31
N ALA A 615 -23.56 -33.20 8.38
CA ALA A 615 -22.20 -32.69 8.29
C ALA A 615 -21.18 -33.76 7.88
N GLY A 616 -21.46 -35.06 8.06
CA GLY A 616 -20.64 -36.12 7.47
C GLY A 616 -20.74 -36.21 5.95
N GLY A 617 -21.75 -35.56 5.35
CA GLY A 617 -21.89 -35.39 3.91
C GLY A 617 -21.41 -34.02 3.38
N LEU A 618 -20.89 -33.16 4.26
CA LEU A 618 -20.29 -31.84 3.97
C LEU A 618 -18.77 -31.91 4.16
#